data_AF-X6G1W1-F1
#
_entry.id   AF-X6G1W1-F1
#
_cell.length_a   1.000
_cell.length_b   1.000
_cell.length_c   1.000
_cell.angle_alpha   90.00
_cell.angle_beta   90.00
_cell.angle_gamma   90.00
#
_symmetry.space_group_name_H-M   'P 1'
#
loop_
_entity.id
_entity.type
_entity.pdbx_description
1 polymer ?
#
loop_
_entity_poly.entity_id
_entity_poly.type
_entity_poly.pdbx_seq_one_letter_code
_entity_poly.pdbx_strand_id
1 'polypeptide(L)'
;MSEAASIMADSTRQENVTRILDCAERLFRHYGYGKTNVADIARELGMSPANIYRFFASKVEIHQAVCGRMLLASYNMAYEISRLPISAEERLRRYVHAQYKMTLEVMLDDQKVHEMVIVALERDWGVIDKHIDSIHDLFAEVIREGIEAGEFADQDPVIASRCFGAATVILCHPQMVSRRPPGAGVDRSSPVGSTKVSLSSSIIRKLPVAGLIVATLGLAACSQEKTEVQDIIRPVKVVEIGQAEKSRELTYSGSVRARTEMNLGFRISGKVTERLVDIGQHVTTGDVLARIDPTDYELSVKSAKASLDAAERQVETVDLSRKRAEQLFAKNFTSKSQLEQATLSYNQAVATRDAARSTLAQAQNQVVYTDLKASENGIVTAVSADVGQVVGAGTPVMTVAVDGEKEVLIAVPEMDIAAFKPGKDVKASFWSDDALALSGKVREVAGSADQQSRTFAVRVSLPDDPRVLLGMTANIEASVAKKQEMVSIPLSALAEKDGRKIVWTVDRAGETVHERLVKVAEFTADGVSVADGLKPGDVVVAAGTQFMTENLKVKLTGDAVQAASAEGDAAKALR
;
A
#
# COMPACT_ATOMS: atom_id res chain seq x y z
N MET A 1 31.56 42.28 -13.96
CA MET A 1 31.52 40.99 -14.71
C MET A 1 31.23 39.78 -13.80
N SER A 2 31.62 39.79 -12.51
CA SER A 2 31.35 38.68 -11.57
C SER A 2 29.87 38.52 -11.17
N GLU A 3 29.15 39.62 -10.98
CA GLU A 3 27.76 39.60 -10.49
C GLU A 3 26.76 39.17 -11.59
N ALA A 4 26.94 39.64 -12.81
CA ALA A 4 26.15 39.22 -13.97
C ALA A 4 26.33 37.72 -14.30
N ALA A 5 27.56 37.19 -14.15
CA ALA A 5 27.82 35.75 -14.33
C ALA A 5 27.17 34.90 -13.23
N SER A 6 27.15 35.38 -11.98
CA SER A 6 26.44 34.73 -10.87
C SER A 6 24.93 34.71 -11.10
N ILE A 7 24.34 35.83 -11.54
CA ILE A 7 22.90 35.93 -11.84
C ILE A 7 22.50 35.03 -13.02
N MET A 8 23.32 34.96 -14.08
CA MET A 8 23.05 34.06 -15.20
C MET A 8 23.22 32.57 -14.84
N ALA A 9 24.18 32.22 -13.98
CA ALA A 9 24.36 30.86 -13.50
C ALA A 9 23.17 30.40 -12.62
N ASP A 10 22.68 31.30 -11.75
CA ASP A 10 21.53 31.01 -10.88
C ASP A 10 20.22 30.91 -11.69
N SER A 11 20.04 31.77 -12.69
CA SER A 11 18.92 31.69 -13.66
C SER A 11 18.92 30.38 -14.45
N THR A 12 20.08 29.94 -14.95
CA THR A 12 20.23 28.66 -15.68
C THR A 12 19.96 27.46 -14.76
N ARG A 13 20.34 27.55 -13.49
CA ARG A 13 20.04 26.53 -12.48
C ARG A 13 18.55 26.47 -12.18
N GLN A 14 17.89 27.61 -12.01
CA GLN A 14 16.45 27.73 -11.78
C GLN A 14 15.63 27.14 -12.95
N GLU A 15 16.07 27.40 -14.18
CA GLU A 15 15.41 26.91 -15.40
C GLU A 15 15.49 25.39 -15.52
N ASN A 16 16.64 24.80 -15.17
CA ASN A 16 16.81 23.34 -15.12
C ASN A 16 15.96 22.69 -14.02
N VAL A 17 15.90 23.29 -12.83
CA VAL A 17 15.02 22.84 -11.74
C VAL A 17 13.56 22.85 -12.20
N THR A 18 13.12 23.93 -12.86
CA THR A 18 11.76 24.06 -13.38
C THR A 18 11.45 22.98 -14.42
N ARG A 19 12.35 22.75 -15.38
CA ARG A 19 12.21 21.69 -16.39
C ARG A 19 12.11 20.29 -15.77
N ILE A 20 12.92 20.01 -14.75
CA ILE A 20 12.88 18.73 -14.03
C ILE A 20 11.52 18.55 -13.34
N LEU A 21 11.03 19.58 -12.65
CA LEU A 21 9.75 19.52 -11.94
C LEU A 21 8.56 19.41 -12.90
N ASP A 22 8.56 20.11 -14.04
CA ASP A 22 7.49 20.02 -15.04
C ASP A 22 7.42 18.63 -15.71
N CYS A 23 8.59 18.02 -15.93
CA CYS A 23 8.67 16.65 -16.44
C CYS A 23 8.20 15.65 -15.38
N ALA A 24 8.67 15.80 -14.13
CA ALA A 24 8.27 14.96 -13.01
C ALA A 24 6.76 15.02 -12.78
N GLU A 25 6.16 16.21 -12.73
CA GLU A 25 4.72 16.40 -12.58
C GLU A 25 3.92 15.67 -13.67
N ARG A 26 4.33 15.83 -14.94
CA ARG A 26 3.67 15.18 -16.08
C ARG A 26 3.76 13.65 -16.00
N LEU A 27 4.93 13.12 -15.65
CA LEU A 27 5.14 11.68 -15.48
C LEU A 27 4.36 11.15 -14.26
N PHE A 28 4.24 11.92 -13.17
CA PHE A 28 3.42 11.52 -12.02
C PHE A 28 1.93 11.47 -12.37
N ARG A 29 1.42 12.46 -13.12
CA ARG A 29 0.03 12.44 -13.63
C ARG A 29 -0.20 11.30 -14.62
N HIS A 30 0.81 10.90 -15.39
CA HIS A 30 0.64 9.85 -16.40
C HIS A 30 0.84 8.42 -15.86
N TYR A 31 1.87 8.16 -15.05
CA TYR A 31 2.22 6.81 -14.57
C TYR A 31 1.88 6.54 -13.11
N GLY A 32 1.63 7.60 -12.33
CA GLY A 32 1.42 7.52 -10.89
C GLY A 32 2.72 7.68 -10.11
N TYR A 33 2.61 8.37 -8.99
CA TYR A 33 3.74 8.80 -8.15
C TYR A 33 4.64 7.63 -7.66
N GLY A 34 4.04 6.49 -7.29
CA GLY A 34 4.79 5.32 -6.83
C GLY A 34 5.64 4.65 -7.93
N LYS A 35 5.21 4.78 -9.19
CA LYS A 35 5.78 4.05 -10.33
C LYS A 35 6.83 4.83 -11.11
N THR A 36 6.81 6.15 -11.04
CA THR A 36 7.82 7.00 -11.69
C THR A 36 9.12 6.99 -10.89
N ASN A 37 10.26 6.67 -11.52
CA ASN A 37 11.59 6.74 -10.90
C ASN A 37 12.42 7.92 -11.47
N VAL A 38 13.55 8.23 -10.83
CA VAL A 38 14.44 9.33 -11.27
C VAL A 38 15.04 9.05 -12.65
N ALA A 39 15.22 7.77 -13.02
CA ALA A 39 15.72 7.39 -14.33
C ALA A 39 14.67 7.61 -15.44
N ASP A 40 13.38 7.54 -15.14
CA ASP A 40 12.31 7.84 -16.10
C ASP A 40 12.26 9.34 -16.39
N ILE A 41 12.39 10.18 -15.36
CA ILE A 41 12.51 11.64 -15.49
C ILE A 41 13.76 12.01 -16.30
N ALA A 42 14.89 11.33 -16.03
CA ALA A 42 16.14 11.53 -16.76
C ALA A 42 16.00 11.14 -18.24
N ARG A 43 15.38 9.99 -18.52
CA ARG A 43 15.14 9.48 -19.87
C ARG A 43 14.28 10.43 -20.69
N GLU A 44 13.19 10.94 -20.11
CA GLU A 44 12.28 11.88 -20.78
C GLU A 44 12.94 13.24 -21.08
N LEU A 45 13.85 13.68 -20.22
CA LEU A 45 14.60 14.94 -20.40
C LEU A 45 15.86 14.79 -21.27
N GLY A 46 16.22 13.58 -21.70
CA GLY A 46 17.48 13.30 -22.40
C GLY A 46 18.72 13.55 -21.52
N MET A 47 18.57 13.44 -20.20
CA MET A 47 19.63 13.65 -19.21
C MET A 47 20.08 12.32 -18.60
N SER A 48 21.27 12.29 -18.00
CA SER A 48 21.65 11.17 -17.14
C SER A 48 21.00 11.30 -15.76
N PRO A 49 20.67 10.19 -15.07
CA PRO A 49 20.15 10.24 -13.69
C PRO A 49 21.10 11.00 -12.74
N ALA A 50 22.42 10.83 -12.94
CA ALA A 50 23.44 11.56 -12.19
C ALA A 50 23.33 13.09 -12.35
N ASN A 51 22.88 13.58 -13.50
CA ASN A 51 22.67 15.01 -13.71
C ASN A 51 21.47 15.54 -12.90
N ILE A 52 20.40 14.76 -12.76
CA ILE A 52 19.25 15.13 -11.91
C ILE A 52 19.66 15.20 -10.44
N TYR A 53 20.50 14.27 -9.98
CA TYR A 53 21.01 14.27 -8.60
C TYR A 53 21.89 15.48 -8.24
N ARG A 54 22.31 16.30 -9.21
CA ARG A 54 22.99 17.58 -8.95
C ARG A 54 22.03 18.68 -8.50
N PHE A 55 20.75 18.55 -8.82
CA PHE A 55 19.70 19.52 -8.49
C PHE A 55 18.85 19.08 -7.30
N PHE A 56 18.66 17.77 -7.15
CA PHE A 56 17.89 17.17 -6.05
C PHE A 56 18.67 15.99 -5.46
N ALA A 57 18.96 16.02 -4.16
CA ALA A 57 19.70 15.00 -3.46
C ALA A 57 18.97 13.65 -3.40
N SER A 58 17.64 13.64 -3.54
CA SER A 58 16.85 12.41 -3.51
C SER A 58 15.56 12.48 -4.32
N LYS A 59 14.98 11.30 -4.58
CA LYS A 59 13.62 11.17 -5.14
C LYS A 59 12.60 11.90 -4.25
N VAL A 60 12.75 11.82 -2.93
CA VAL A 60 11.85 12.45 -1.96
C VAL A 60 11.89 13.98 -2.08
N GLU A 61 13.05 14.57 -2.35
CA GLU A 61 13.18 16.02 -2.52
C GLU A 61 12.47 16.53 -3.78
N ILE A 62 12.55 15.79 -4.90
CA ILE A 62 11.79 16.08 -6.12
C ILE A 62 10.28 16.05 -5.81
N HIS A 63 9.86 15.03 -5.06
CA HIS A 63 8.47 14.84 -4.68
C HIS A 63 7.93 15.94 -3.77
N GLN A 64 8.72 16.34 -2.76
CA GLN A 64 8.42 17.48 -1.89
C GLN A 64 8.34 18.79 -2.68
N ALA A 65 9.24 19.01 -3.64
CA ALA A 65 9.24 20.20 -4.48
C ALA A 65 8.02 20.25 -5.43
N VAL A 66 7.61 19.12 -6.02
CA VAL A 66 6.37 19.05 -6.82
C VAL A 66 5.15 19.28 -5.94
N CYS A 67 5.07 18.64 -4.77
CA CYS A 67 3.98 18.86 -3.81
C CYS A 67 3.88 20.32 -3.38
N GLY A 68 5.02 20.96 -3.08
CA GLY A 68 5.08 22.39 -2.76
C GLY A 68 4.55 23.28 -3.89
N ARG A 69 4.89 23.01 -5.15
CA ARG A 69 4.34 23.74 -6.31
C ARG A 69 2.82 23.60 -6.43
N MET A 70 2.28 22.42 -6.13
CA MET A 70 0.84 22.18 -6.19
C MET A 70 0.10 22.90 -5.06
N LEU A 71 0.65 22.87 -3.83
CA LEU A 71 0.09 23.57 -2.67
C LEU A 71 0.17 25.10 -2.81
N LEU A 72 1.16 25.61 -3.57
CA LEU A 72 1.31 27.05 -3.82
C LEU A 72 0.09 27.65 -4.52
N ALA A 73 -0.58 26.91 -5.41
CA ALA A 73 -1.80 27.38 -6.06
C ALA A 73 -2.95 27.60 -5.06
N SER A 74 -3.12 26.68 -4.09
CA SER A 74 -4.11 26.82 -3.01
C SER A 74 -3.75 27.98 -2.08
N TYR A 75 -2.47 28.16 -1.76
CA TYR A 75 -2.00 29.30 -0.96
C TYR A 75 -2.26 30.65 -1.65
N ASN A 76 -1.91 30.79 -2.93
CA ASN A 76 -2.13 32.03 -3.67
C ASN A 76 -3.60 32.42 -3.73
N MET A 77 -4.49 31.44 -3.94
CA MET A 77 -5.93 31.66 -3.89
C MET A 77 -6.38 32.14 -2.49
N ALA A 78 -5.90 31.52 -1.42
CA ALA A 78 -6.21 31.94 -0.05
C ALA A 78 -5.75 33.38 0.23
N TYR A 79 -4.54 33.71 -0.23
CA TYR A 79 -3.94 35.02 -0.11
C TYR A 79 -4.67 36.11 -0.91
N GLU A 80 -5.14 35.81 -2.12
CA GLU A 80 -5.96 36.74 -2.91
C GLU A 80 -7.30 37.00 -2.22
N ILE A 81 -7.95 35.96 -1.69
CA ILE A 81 -9.23 36.06 -0.99
C ILE A 81 -9.08 36.85 0.32
N SER A 82 -8.00 36.65 1.08
CA SER A 82 -7.76 37.36 2.33
C SER A 82 -7.61 38.88 2.15
N ARG A 83 -7.26 39.34 0.95
CA ARG A 83 -7.07 40.77 0.60
C ARG A 83 -8.26 41.43 -0.08
N LEU A 84 -9.36 40.72 -0.29
CA LEU A 84 -10.55 41.31 -0.92
C LEU A 84 -11.15 42.42 -0.04
N PRO A 85 -11.63 43.54 -0.61
CA PRO A 85 -12.23 44.64 0.16
C PRO A 85 -13.69 44.31 0.55
N ILE A 86 -13.88 43.22 1.29
CA ILE A 86 -15.16 42.72 1.81
C ILE A 86 -14.99 42.34 3.30
N SER A 87 -16.10 42.04 3.99
CA SER A 87 -16.09 41.66 5.40
C SER A 87 -15.22 40.42 5.66
N ALA A 88 -14.62 40.33 6.85
CA ALA A 88 -13.76 39.21 7.23
C ALA A 88 -14.55 37.88 7.22
N GLU A 89 -15.81 37.90 7.64
CA GLU A 89 -16.72 36.74 7.54
C GLU A 89 -16.84 36.23 6.09
N GLU A 90 -17.06 37.15 5.15
CA GLU A 90 -17.25 36.80 3.74
C GLU A 90 -15.94 36.33 3.08
N ARG A 91 -14.78 36.87 3.50
CA ARG A 91 -13.47 36.34 3.05
C ARG A 91 -13.27 34.89 3.47
N LEU A 92 -13.51 34.57 4.74
CA LEU A 92 -13.41 33.19 5.26
C LEU A 92 -14.39 32.25 4.55
N ARG A 93 -15.63 32.70 4.33
CA ARG A 93 -16.66 31.93 3.61
C ARG A 93 -16.26 31.65 2.16
N ARG A 94 -15.75 32.66 1.45
CA ARG A 94 -15.27 32.50 0.06
C ARG A 94 -14.07 31.59 -0.02
N TYR A 95 -13.16 31.66 0.94
CA TYR A 95 -12.02 30.73 1.00
C TYR A 95 -12.52 29.29 1.10
N VAL A 96 -13.39 28.97 2.06
CA VAL A 96 -13.88 27.59 2.26
C VAL A 96 -14.57 27.08 0.99
N HIS A 97 -15.38 27.92 0.34
CA HIS A 97 -16.06 27.54 -0.89
C HIS A 97 -15.10 27.35 -2.07
N ALA A 98 -14.11 28.22 -2.23
CA ALA A 98 -13.11 28.14 -3.28
C ALA A 98 -12.20 26.92 -3.09
N GLN A 99 -11.77 26.64 -1.86
CA GLN A 99 -10.99 25.46 -1.50
C GLN A 99 -11.76 24.17 -1.74
N TYR A 100 -13.05 24.13 -1.38
CA TYR A 100 -13.92 22.99 -1.67
C TYR A 100 -14.04 22.74 -3.18
N LYS A 101 -14.28 23.79 -3.96
CA LYS A 101 -14.41 23.68 -5.42
C LYS A 101 -13.11 23.21 -6.07
N MET A 102 -11.97 23.78 -5.67
CA MET A 102 -10.65 23.37 -6.14
C MET A 102 -10.35 21.91 -5.78
N THR A 103 -10.72 21.49 -4.57
CA THR A 103 -10.59 20.09 -4.14
C THR A 103 -11.44 19.17 -5.00
N LEU A 104 -12.70 19.53 -5.30
CA LEU A 104 -13.56 18.74 -6.18
C LEU A 104 -13.04 18.65 -7.63
N GLU A 105 -12.58 19.76 -8.20
CA GLU A 105 -12.02 19.81 -9.56
C GLU A 105 -10.75 18.94 -9.65
N VAL A 106 -9.85 19.03 -8.67
CA VAL A 106 -8.64 18.19 -8.60
C VAL A 106 -8.96 16.71 -8.38
N MET A 107 -10.02 16.39 -7.62
CA MET A 107 -10.41 15.00 -7.32
C MET A 107 -11.16 14.31 -8.46
N LEU A 108 -11.88 15.05 -9.30
CA LEU A 108 -12.62 14.49 -10.44
C LEU A 108 -11.74 14.28 -11.67
N ASP A 109 -10.71 15.11 -11.85
CA ASP A 109 -9.90 15.10 -13.08
C ASP A 109 -8.56 14.35 -12.95
N ASP A 110 -8.05 14.08 -11.74
CA ASP A 110 -6.70 13.50 -11.59
C ASP A 110 -6.53 12.55 -10.37
N GLN A 111 -7.01 11.30 -10.51
CA GLN A 111 -6.93 10.24 -9.50
C GLN A 111 -5.49 10.00 -8.98
N LYS A 112 -4.46 10.31 -9.77
CA LYS A 112 -3.04 10.10 -9.40
C LYS A 112 -2.46 11.22 -8.56
N VAL A 113 -2.98 12.44 -8.68
CA VAL A 113 -2.67 13.56 -7.78
C VAL A 113 -3.19 13.26 -6.37
N HIS A 114 -4.35 12.61 -6.26
CA HIS A 114 -4.90 12.18 -4.98
C HIS A 114 -4.00 11.17 -4.26
N GLU A 115 -3.48 10.17 -4.97
CA GLU A 115 -2.50 9.22 -4.42
C GLU A 115 -1.24 9.93 -3.91
N MET A 116 -0.77 10.96 -4.61
CA MET A 116 0.41 11.74 -4.17
C MET A 116 0.15 12.46 -2.84
N VAL A 117 -1.01 13.10 -2.68
CA VAL A 117 -1.36 13.81 -1.43
C VAL A 117 -1.54 12.83 -0.27
N ILE A 118 -2.12 11.65 -0.51
CA ILE A 118 -2.22 10.59 0.50
C ILE A 118 -0.83 10.12 0.94
N VAL A 119 0.05 9.84 -0.02
CA VAL A 119 1.42 9.37 0.29
C VAL A 119 2.22 10.46 1.02
N ALA A 120 1.99 11.73 0.71
CA ALA A 120 2.65 12.84 1.39
C ALA A 120 2.17 13.01 2.85
N LEU A 121 0.89 12.75 3.13
CA LEU A 121 0.33 12.70 4.48
C LEU A 121 0.84 11.48 5.27
N GLU A 122 0.93 10.30 4.65
CA GLU A 122 1.43 9.08 5.30
C GLU A 122 2.94 9.13 5.60
N ARG A 123 3.70 9.91 4.83
CA ARG A 123 5.16 10.03 4.96
C ARG A 123 5.61 11.30 5.67
N ASP A 124 4.69 12.04 6.27
CA ASP A 124 4.94 13.19 7.13
C ASP A 124 5.89 14.22 6.50
N TRP A 125 5.56 14.66 5.28
CA TRP A 125 6.38 15.66 4.61
C TRP A 125 6.16 17.02 5.23
N GLY A 126 7.19 17.58 5.86
CA GLY A 126 7.16 18.93 6.45
C GLY A 126 6.86 20.09 5.47
N VAL A 127 6.66 19.82 4.17
CA VAL A 127 6.11 20.78 3.21
C VAL A 127 4.60 20.99 3.41
N ILE A 128 3.87 19.95 3.81
CA ILE A 128 2.43 20.03 4.11
C ILE A 128 2.22 20.82 5.40
N ASP A 129 2.97 20.53 6.46
CA ASP A 129 2.87 21.25 7.73
C ASP A 129 3.12 22.75 7.55
N LYS A 130 4.20 23.10 6.83
CA LYS A 130 4.49 24.50 6.49
C LYS A 130 3.37 25.18 5.72
N HIS A 131 2.70 24.46 4.81
CA HIS A 131 1.56 24.99 4.08
C HIS A 131 0.35 25.21 5.00
N ILE A 132 0.04 24.23 5.87
CA ILE A 132 -1.03 24.34 6.87
C ILE A 132 -0.78 25.55 7.78
N ASP A 133 0.44 25.71 8.28
CA ASP A 133 0.84 26.85 9.11
C ASP A 133 0.68 28.17 8.36
N SER A 134 1.13 28.25 7.10
CA SER A 134 1.00 29.46 6.27
C SER A 134 -0.46 29.85 6.02
N ILE A 135 -1.35 28.86 5.88
CA ILE A 135 -2.79 29.10 5.71
C ILE A 135 -3.42 29.56 7.04
N HIS A 136 -3.02 28.96 8.17
CA HIS A 136 -3.49 29.40 9.48
C HIS A 136 -3.05 30.83 9.82
N ASP A 137 -1.85 31.23 9.39
CA ASP A 137 -1.38 32.61 9.56
C ASP A 137 -2.27 33.60 8.80
N LEU A 138 -2.66 33.27 7.56
CA LEU A 138 -3.60 34.10 6.78
C LEU A 138 -4.98 34.21 7.44
N PHE A 139 -5.51 33.11 8.00
CA PHE A 139 -6.79 33.19 8.71
C PHE A 139 -6.67 33.96 10.01
N ALA A 140 -5.55 33.84 10.73
CA ALA A 140 -5.33 34.60 11.96
C ALA A 140 -5.29 36.10 11.68
N GLU A 141 -4.75 36.52 10.53
CA GLU A 141 -4.81 37.91 10.05
C GLU A 141 -6.26 38.34 9.75
N VAL A 142 -6.99 37.57 8.96
CA VAL A 142 -8.40 37.88 8.61
C VAL A 142 -9.30 37.92 9.85
N ILE A 143 -9.13 36.98 10.79
CA ILE A 143 -9.91 36.94 12.04
C ILE A 143 -9.58 38.14 12.92
N ARG A 144 -8.31 38.55 13.00
CA ARG A 144 -7.89 39.74 13.74
C ARG A 144 -8.55 41.00 13.18
N GLU A 145 -8.51 41.18 11.85
CA GLU A 145 -9.20 42.30 11.19
C GLU A 145 -10.71 42.28 11.47
N GLY A 146 -11.34 41.10 11.47
CA GLY A 146 -12.76 40.95 11.80
C GLY A 146 -13.09 41.27 13.26
N ILE A 147 -12.21 40.96 14.21
CA ILE A 147 -12.37 41.35 15.63
C ILE A 147 -12.24 42.87 15.76
N GLU A 148 -11.24 43.49 15.12
CA GLU A 148 -11.03 44.94 15.13
C GLU A 148 -12.21 45.70 14.49
N ALA A 149 -12.82 45.12 13.45
CA ALA A 149 -14.03 45.65 12.80
C ALA A 149 -15.34 45.36 13.57
N GLY A 150 -15.29 44.57 14.65
CA GLY A 150 -16.47 44.17 15.43
C GLY A 150 -17.37 43.11 14.78
N GLU A 151 -16.87 42.42 13.74
CA GLU A 151 -17.57 41.32 13.07
C GLU A 151 -17.53 40.01 13.86
N PHE A 152 -16.48 39.80 14.66
CA PHE A 152 -16.27 38.60 15.47
C PHE A 152 -16.19 38.92 16.97
N ALA A 153 -16.47 37.92 17.80
CA ALA A 153 -16.30 38.02 19.24
C ALA A 153 -14.81 38.18 19.61
N ASP A 154 -14.54 38.91 20.70
CA ASP A 154 -13.19 39.10 21.23
C ASP A 154 -12.61 37.76 21.72
N GLN A 155 -11.56 37.29 21.05
CA GLN A 155 -10.92 35.99 21.27
C GLN A 155 -9.51 35.98 20.66
N ASP A 156 -8.70 34.98 21.01
CA ASP A 156 -7.37 34.79 20.42
C ASP A 156 -7.49 34.43 18.91
N PRO A 157 -7.00 35.28 17.98
CA PRO A 157 -7.10 35.05 16.55
C PRO A 157 -6.35 33.82 16.06
N VAL A 158 -5.25 33.44 16.74
CA VAL A 158 -4.42 32.28 16.37
C VAL A 158 -5.14 30.99 16.75
N ILE A 159 -5.73 30.93 17.94
CA ILE A 159 -6.52 29.78 18.38
C ILE A 159 -7.79 29.68 17.52
N ALA A 160 -8.47 30.79 17.26
CA ALA A 160 -9.66 30.83 16.41
C ALA A 160 -9.37 30.35 14.98
N SER A 161 -8.22 30.74 14.40
CA SER A 161 -7.75 30.26 13.10
C SER A 161 -7.57 28.73 13.06
N ARG A 162 -6.93 28.14 14.08
CA ARG A 162 -6.76 26.69 14.18
C ARG A 162 -8.09 25.96 14.35
N CYS A 163 -9.00 26.51 15.16
CA CYS A 163 -10.34 25.97 15.33
C CYS A 163 -11.15 26.04 14.02
N PHE A 164 -11.03 27.14 13.28
CA PHE A 164 -11.65 27.30 11.96
C PHE A 164 -11.08 26.29 10.94
N GLY A 165 -9.76 26.11 10.90
CA GLY A 165 -9.10 25.09 10.09
C GLY A 165 -9.59 23.68 10.42
N ALA A 166 -9.63 23.33 11.71
CA ALA A 166 -10.11 22.03 12.18
C ALA A 166 -11.61 21.79 11.85
N ALA A 167 -12.46 22.81 11.98
CA ALA A 167 -13.88 22.70 11.67
C ALA A 167 -14.17 22.56 10.17
N THR A 168 -13.33 23.15 9.33
CA THR A 168 -13.50 23.17 7.87
C THR A 168 -12.75 22.05 7.16
N VAL A 169 -11.85 21.33 7.84
CA VAL A 169 -11.07 20.21 7.29
C VAL A 169 -11.96 19.15 6.64
N ILE A 170 -13.18 18.92 7.15
CA ILE A 170 -14.12 17.94 6.60
C ILE A 170 -14.57 18.28 5.18
N LEU A 171 -14.62 19.56 4.86
CA LEU A 171 -15.03 20.04 3.54
C LEU A 171 -13.87 19.97 2.56
N CYS A 172 -12.63 20.07 3.03
CA CYS A 172 -11.45 20.29 2.18
C CYS A 172 -10.52 19.07 2.10
N HIS A 173 -10.66 18.09 3.00
CA HIS A 173 -9.71 16.99 3.11
C HIS A 173 -9.94 15.95 2.00
N PRO A 174 -8.95 15.70 1.13
CA PRO A 174 -9.13 14.82 -0.04
C PRO A 174 -9.62 13.42 0.33
N GLN A 175 -9.12 12.83 1.42
CA GLN A 175 -9.59 11.50 1.85
C GLN A 175 -11.04 11.51 2.35
N MET A 176 -11.53 12.62 2.91
CA MET A 176 -12.89 12.69 3.46
C MET A 176 -13.92 13.05 2.39
N VAL A 177 -13.53 13.88 1.42
CA VAL A 177 -14.34 14.17 0.22
C VAL A 177 -14.49 12.91 -0.67
N SER A 178 -13.49 12.02 -0.70
CA SER A 178 -13.50 10.79 -1.54
C SER A 178 -14.49 9.71 -1.07
N ARG A 179 -14.92 9.77 0.21
CA ARG A 179 -15.82 8.77 0.83
C ARG A 179 -17.30 9.01 0.55
N ARG A 180 -17.66 9.97 -0.30
CA ARG A 180 -19.05 10.30 -0.61
C ARG A 180 -19.56 9.44 -1.79
N PRO A 181 -20.73 8.78 -1.69
CA PRO A 181 -21.24 7.91 -2.75
C PRO A 181 -21.54 8.68 -4.05
N PRO A 182 -21.34 8.09 -5.23
CA PRO A 182 -21.70 8.72 -6.50
C PRO A 182 -23.23 8.75 -6.62
N GLY A 183 -23.85 9.92 -6.46
CA GLY A 183 -25.31 10.05 -6.62
C GLY A 183 -26.02 11.20 -5.89
N ALA A 184 -25.35 11.99 -5.05
CA ALA A 184 -25.98 13.21 -4.52
C ALA A 184 -25.90 14.33 -5.55
N GLY A 185 -26.93 14.44 -6.38
CA GLY A 185 -27.05 15.45 -7.44
C GLY A 185 -26.86 16.87 -6.92
N VAL A 186 -25.95 17.61 -7.56
CA VAL A 186 -26.03 19.07 -7.58
C VAL A 186 -27.15 19.41 -8.54
N ASP A 187 -28.27 19.87 -7.99
CA ASP A 187 -29.34 20.52 -8.73
C ASP A 187 -28.74 21.71 -9.50
N ARG A 188 -28.63 21.55 -10.81
CA ARG A 188 -28.28 22.61 -11.76
C ARG A 188 -29.54 23.33 -12.20
N SER A 189 -30.20 24.04 -11.29
CA SER A 189 -31.25 24.96 -11.67
C SER A 189 -31.14 26.30 -10.95
N SER A 190 -31.03 27.36 -11.77
CA SER A 190 -31.30 28.78 -11.50
C SER A 190 -30.07 29.70 -11.23
N PRO A 191 -30.11 30.96 -11.72
CA PRO A 191 -29.17 31.39 -12.75
C PRO A 191 -28.34 32.62 -12.35
N VAL A 192 -27.08 32.69 -12.78
CA VAL A 192 -26.36 33.96 -12.87
C VAL A 192 -25.60 33.98 -14.18
N GLY A 193 -25.88 35.03 -14.96
CA GLY A 193 -25.60 35.11 -16.38
C GLY A 193 -24.12 35.15 -16.73
N SER A 194 -23.81 34.54 -17.88
CA SER A 194 -22.64 34.88 -18.67
C SER A 194 -23.08 35.17 -20.10
N THR A 195 -22.95 36.43 -20.44
CA THR A 195 -23.01 37.06 -21.74
C THR A 195 -22.33 36.20 -22.81
N LYS A 196 -23.08 35.78 -23.83
CA LYS A 196 -22.53 35.12 -25.02
C LYS A 196 -21.95 36.18 -25.95
N VAL A 197 -20.63 36.18 -26.11
CA VAL A 197 -19.97 36.79 -27.27
C VAL A 197 -20.05 35.79 -28.41
N SER A 198 -20.78 36.18 -29.46
CA SER A 198 -20.87 35.48 -30.74
C SER A 198 -19.74 35.96 -31.64
N LEU A 199 -19.00 35.03 -32.25
CA LEU A 199 -18.27 35.28 -33.50
C LEU A 199 -18.55 34.14 -34.49
N SER A 200 -19.67 34.32 -35.19
CA SER A 200 -19.84 34.20 -36.63
C SER A 200 -18.81 33.35 -37.40
N SER A 201 -19.29 32.22 -37.92
CA SER A 201 -18.82 31.61 -39.15
C SER A 201 -19.30 32.40 -40.36
N SER A 202 -18.42 32.67 -41.33
CA SER A 202 -18.68 32.66 -42.78
C SER A 202 -17.46 33.13 -43.55
N ILE A 203 -17.10 32.43 -44.64
CA ILE A 203 -16.94 32.99 -46.00
C ILE A 203 -16.62 31.83 -46.97
N ILE A 204 -17.64 31.50 -47.78
CA ILE A 204 -17.63 31.39 -49.26
C ILE A 204 -16.54 30.52 -49.92
N ARG A 205 -16.95 29.47 -50.67
CA ARG A 205 -17.12 29.54 -52.16
C ARG A 205 -17.75 28.26 -52.75
N LYS A 206 -18.83 28.44 -53.51
CA LYS A 206 -19.45 27.47 -54.42
C LYS A 206 -18.79 27.60 -55.81
N LEU A 207 -18.68 26.50 -56.57
CA LEU A 207 -19.30 26.26 -57.90
C LEU A 207 -18.83 24.90 -58.50
N PRO A 208 -19.51 24.34 -59.52
CA PRO A 208 -19.79 22.91 -59.66
C PRO A 208 -19.26 22.33 -60.99
N VAL A 209 -19.28 21.01 -61.19
CA VAL A 209 -19.49 20.44 -62.54
C VAL A 209 -20.20 19.10 -62.42
N ALA A 210 -21.39 19.03 -62.99
CA ALA A 210 -22.10 17.83 -63.39
C ALA A 210 -21.60 17.36 -64.76
N GLY A 211 -21.59 16.06 -65.02
CA GLY A 211 -21.25 15.51 -66.33
C GLY A 211 -21.34 13.99 -66.40
N LEU A 212 -22.55 13.47 -66.26
CA LEU A 212 -22.91 12.07 -66.55
C LEU A 212 -23.43 12.00 -68.01
N ILE A 213 -23.15 10.87 -68.67
CA ILE A 213 -23.80 10.32 -69.87
C ILE A 213 -23.30 10.84 -71.23
N VAL A 214 -22.44 10.05 -71.88
CA VAL A 214 -22.71 9.52 -73.23
C VAL A 214 -22.24 8.06 -73.26
N ALA A 215 -23.22 7.17 -73.33
CA ALA A 215 -23.02 5.77 -73.64
C ALA A 215 -22.89 5.60 -75.16
N THR A 216 -22.36 4.43 -75.54
CA THR A 216 -22.47 3.79 -76.86
C THR A 216 -21.67 4.38 -78.01
N LEU A 217 -20.53 3.74 -78.33
CA LEU A 217 -20.25 3.10 -79.63
C LEU A 217 -18.85 2.45 -79.56
N GLY A 218 -18.75 1.12 -79.78
CA GLY A 218 -17.46 0.44 -79.94
C GLY A 218 -17.42 -1.00 -79.45
N LEU A 219 -18.29 -1.88 -79.97
CA LEU A 219 -18.06 -3.32 -79.94
C LEU A 219 -17.04 -3.70 -81.03
N ALA A 220 -16.25 -4.74 -80.71
CA ALA A 220 -15.47 -5.62 -81.60
C ALA A 220 -14.00 -5.26 -81.88
N ALA A 221 -13.10 -5.80 -81.04
CA ALA A 221 -11.92 -6.54 -81.51
C ALA A 221 -11.44 -7.49 -80.40
N CYS A 222 -11.55 -8.79 -80.65
CA CYS A 222 -11.05 -9.86 -79.80
C CYS A 222 -9.52 -9.94 -79.85
N SER A 223 -8.89 -10.25 -78.72
CA SER A 223 -7.86 -11.29 -78.68
C SER A 223 -7.76 -11.83 -77.26
N GLN A 224 -7.97 -13.15 -77.15
CA GLN A 224 -7.97 -13.92 -75.93
C GLN A 224 -6.64 -14.68 -75.91
N GLU A 225 -5.65 -14.15 -75.20
CA GLU A 225 -4.38 -14.82 -75.00
C GLU A 225 -4.50 -15.69 -73.74
N LYS A 226 -4.57 -17.01 -73.95
CA LYS A 226 -4.52 -18.02 -72.90
C LYS A 226 -3.07 -18.10 -72.43
N THR A 227 -2.70 -17.28 -71.46
CA THR A 227 -1.43 -17.38 -70.75
C THR A 227 -1.42 -18.66 -69.94
N GLU A 228 -0.49 -19.56 -70.26
CA GLU A 228 -0.10 -20.65 -69.38
C GLU A 228 0.30 -20.06 -68.02
N VAL A 229 -0.46 -20.40 -66.98
CA VAL A 229 -0.09 -20.10 -65.60
C VAL A 229 1.15 -20.94 -65.29
N GLN A 230 2.34 -20.37 -65.49
CA GLN A 230 3.52 -20.87 -64.82
C GLN A 230 3.22 -20.84 -63.32
N ASP A 231 3.43 -21.96 -62.62
CA ASP A 231 3.37 -22.00 -61.17
C ASP A 231 4.42 -21.05 -60.60
N ILE A 232 4.01 -19.81 -60.34
CA ILE A 232 4.84 -18.83 -59.65
C ILE A 232 4.93 -19.33 -58.21
N ILE A 233 5.99 -20.06 -57.88
CA ILE A 233 6.31 -20.46 -56.51
C ILE A 233 6.54 -19.17 -55.71
N ARG A 234 5.57 -18.78 -54.90
CA ARG A 234 5.62 -17.52 -54.13
C ARG A 234 6.45 -17.72 -52.86
N PRO A 235 7.41 -16.83 -52.57
CA PRO A 235 8.08 -16.84 -51.28
C PRO A 235 7.08 -16.42 -50.20
N VAL A 236 7.04 -17.18 -49.10
CA VAL A 236 6.15 -16.89 -47.96
C VAL A 236 6.96 -16.70 -46.70
N LYS A 237 6.59 -15.67 -45.93
CA LYS A 237 7.14 -15.47 -44.58
C LYS A 237 6.44 -16.43 -43.64
N VAL A 238 7.20 -17.18 -42.86
CA VAL A 238 6.68 -18.16 -41.91
C VAL A 238 7.15 -17.86 -40.49
N VAL A 239 6.44 -18.42 -39.52
CA VAL A 239 6.72 -18.36 -38.08
C VAL A 239 6.64 -19.78 -37.55
N GLU A 240 7.65 -20.21 -36.79
CA GLU A 240 7.65 -21.51 -36.12
C GLU A 240 7.09 -21.36 -34.70
N ILE A 241 6.17 -22.27 -34.35
CA ILE A 241 5.56 -22.31 -33.02
C ILE A 241 6.56 -22.89 -32.02
N GLY A 242 6.97 -22.07 -31.04
CA GLY A 242 7.83 -22.50 -29.95
C GLY A 242 7.14 -23.44 -28.96
N GLN A 243 7.91 -24.07 -28.06
CA GLN A 243 7.33 -24.78 -26.93
C GLN A 243 6.67 -23.78 -25.97
N ALA A 244 5.41 -24.01 -25.61
CA ALA A 244 4.72 -23.21 -24.61
C ALA A 244 5.32 -23.49 -23.21
N GLU A 245 5.61 -22.44 -22.44
CA GLU A 245 6.00 -22.61 -21.05
C GLU A 245 4.85 -23.25 -20.24
N LYS A 246 5.12 -24.42 -19.67
CA LYS A 246 4.14 -25.26 -18.97
C LYS A 246 3.76 -24.73 -17.59
N SER A 247 4.51 -23.77 -17.07
CA SER A 247 4.32 -23.22 -15.73
C SER A 247 4.45 -21.70 -15.76
N ARG A 248 3.52 -21.01 -15.10
CA ARG A 248 3.66 -19.61 -14.72
C ARG A 248 4.41 -19.55 -13.39
N GLU A 249 5.47 -18.77 -13.33
CA GLU A 249 6.16 -18.46 -12.09
C GLU A 249 5.49 -17.25 -11.44
N LEU A 250 5.09 -17.41 -10.18
CA LEU A 250 4.58 -16.30 -9.36
C LEU A 250 5.67 -15.87 -8.40
N THR A 251 5.96 -14.58 -8.36
CA THR A 251 6.94 -14.01 -7.41
C THR A 251 6.27 -12.93 -6.58
N TYR A 252 6.31 -13.07 -5.26
CA TYR A 252 5.83 -12.06 -4.33
C TYR A 252 6.89 -11.69 -3.32
N SER A 253 7.11 -10.40 -3.13
CA SER A 253 7.98 -9.89 -2.08
C SER A 253 7.23 -9.86 -0.74
N GLY A 254 7.97 -10.14 0.33
CA GLY A 254 7.47 -10.12 1.69
C GLY A 254 8.58 -9.83 2.69
N SER A 255 8.21 -9.81 3.96
CA SER A 255 9.15 -9.57 5.07
C SER A 255 9.32 -10.81 5.92
N VAL A 256 10.55 -11.08 6.34
CA VAL A 256 10.86 -12.11 7.33
C VAL A 256 10.37 -11.65 8.70
N ARG A 257 9.59 -12.49 9.36
CA ARG A 257 9.01 -12.31 10.69
C ARG A 257 9.34 -13.51 11.56
N ALA A 258 9.37 -13.31 12.87
CA ALA A 258 9.40 -14.43 13.78
C ALA A 258 8.04 -15.12 13.75
N ARG A 259 8.01 -16.44 13.93
CA ARG A 259 6.75 -17.17 14.03
C ARG A 259 5.87 -16.63 15.16
N THR A 260 6.48 -16.19 16.26
CA THR A 260 5.79 -15.59 17.40
C THR A 260 6.49 -14.31 17.82
N GLU A 261 5.74 -13.21 17.85
CA GLU A 261 6.16 -11.93 18.41
C GLU A 261 5.24 -11.63 19.61
N MET A 262 5.85 -11.24 20.73
CA MET A 262 5.16 -10.93 21.98
C MET A 262 5.29 -9.46 22.31
N ASN A 263 4.16 -8.77 22.44
CA ASN A 263 4.10 -7.42 22.97
C ASN A 263 4.01 -7.49 24.49
N LEU A 264 5.11 -7.16 25.17
CA LEU A 264 5.24 -7.19 26.61
C LEU A 264 4.86 -5.83 27.20
N GLY A 265 4.08 -5.84 28.27
CA GLY A 265 3.65 -4.66 29.01
C GLY A 265 3.46 -4.97 30.49
N PHE A 266 3.50 -3.94 31.33
CA PHE A 266 3.29 -4.10 32.77
C PHE A 266 1.86 -4.51 33.09
N ARG A 267 1.67 -5.35 34.11
CA ARG A 267 0.33 -5.77 34.59
C ARG A 267 -0.34 -4.71 35.47
N ILE A 268 0.41 -3.69 35.85
CA ILE A 268 0.02 -2.58 36.71
C ILE A 268 0.53 -1.27 36.09
N SER A 269 -0.10 -0.15 36.42
CA SER A 269 0.32 1.16 35.91
C SER A 269 1.52 1.70 36.69
N GLY A 270 2.38 2.48 36.03
CA GLY A 270 3.47 3.14 36.73
C GLY A 270 4.34 3.94 35.80
N LYS A 271 5.22 4.75 36.40
CA LYS A 271 6.26 5.47 35.66
C LYS A 271 7.45 4.56 35.43
N VAL A 272 7.87 4.39 34.17
CA VAL A 272 9.06 3.62 33.81
C VAL A 272 10.29 4.31 34.40
N THR A 273 11.08 3.62 35.20
CA THR A 273 12.28 4.13 35.86
C THR A 273 13.55 3.65 35.19
N GLU A 274 13.54 2.43 34.67
CA GLU A 274 14.71 1.79 34.07
C GLU A 274 14.32 0.98 32.84
N ARG A 275 15.20 1.01 31.85
CA ARG A 275 15.22 0.08 30.72
C ARG A 275 16.56 -0.63 30.73
N LEU A 276 16.54 -1.95 30.86
CA LEU A 276 17.73 -2.78 31.10
C LEU A 276 18.23 -3.51 29.84
N VAL A 277 17.45 -3.46 28.76
CA VAL A 277 17.77 -4.11 27.48
C VAL A 277 17.56 -3.15 26.31
N ASP A 278 18.37 -3.34 25.28
CA ASP A 278 18.32 -2.58 24.02
C ASP A 278 17.73 -3.39 22.86
N ILE A 279 17.27 -2.69 21.82
CA ILE A 279 16.80 -3.32 20.58
C ILE A 279 17.95 -4.13 19.95
N GLY A 280 17.63 -5.35 19.52
CA GLY A 280 18.58 -6.30 18.96
C GLY A 280 19.29 -7.17 20.00
N GLN A 281 19.11 -6.90 21.30
CA GLN A 281 19.66 -7.75 22.35
C GLN A 281 18.83 -9.04 22.50
N HIS A 282 19.53 -10.14 22.74
CA HIS A 282 18.94 -11.43 23.09
C HIS A 282 18.60 -11.46 24.59
N VAL A 283 17.41 -11.96 24.92
CA VAL A 283 16.89 -12.07 26.28
C VAL A 283 16.44 -13.50 26.55
N THR A 284 16.58 -13.93 27.79
CA THR A 284 16.17 -15.24 28.27
C THR A 284 14.95 -15.15 29.18
N THR A 285 14.18 -16.23 29.29
CA THR A 285 13.02 -16.28 30.17
C THR A 285 13.39 -15.91 31.61
N GLY A 286 12.70 -14.91 32.16
CA GLY A 286 12.91 -14.40 33.51
C GLY A 286 13.78 -13.14 33.60
N ASP A 287 14.48 -12.76 32.53
CA ASP A 287 15.27 -11.53 32.49
C ASP A 287 14.38 -10.31 32.68
N VAL A 288 14.85 -9.35 33.49
CA VAL A 288 14.17 -8.07 33.70
C VAL A 288 14.51 -7.13 32.55
N LEU A 289 13.48 -6.68 31.84
CA LEU A 289 13.61 -5.87 30.62
C LEU A 289 13.45 -4.38 30.94
N ALA A 290 12.49 -4.06 31.81
CA ALA A 290 12.21 -2.71 32.26
C ALA A 290 11.62 -2.73 33.67
N ARG A 291 11.68 -1.59 34.35
CA ARG A 291 11.08 -1.39 35.67
C ARG A 291 10.20 -0.16 35.72
N ILE A 292 9.16 -0.22 36.53
CA ILE A 292 8.41 0.95 36.97
C ILE A 292 8.72 1.27 38.44
N ASP A 293 8.42 2.51 38.84
CA ASP A 293 8.57 2.98 40.22
C ASP A 293 7.76 2.10 41.20
N PRO A 294 8.41 1.38 42.14
CA PRO A 294 7.73 0.46 43.04
C PRO A 294 7.23 1.14 44.32
N THR A 295 7.52 2.43 44.53
CA THR A 295 7.38 3.10 45.85
C THR A 295 5.99 2.93 46.46
N ASP A 296 4.94 3.21 45.71
CA ASP A 296 3.56 3.10 46.21
C ASP A 296 3.14 1.64 46.47
N TYR A 297 3.65 0.71 45.66
CA TYR A 297 3.38 -0.72 45.81
C TYR A 297 4.09 -1.30 47.04
N GLU A 298 5.32 -0.86 47.33
CA GLU A 298 6.02 -1.23 48.56
C GLU A 298 5.34 -0.67 49.81
N LEU A 299 4.81 0.56 49.74
CA LEU A 299 4.02 1.15 50.82
C LEU A 299 2.73 0.36 51.06
N SER A 300 2.07 -0.11 49.99
CA SER A 300 0.91 -1.00 50.07
C SER A 300 1.24 -2.32 50.79
N VAL A 301 2.39 -2.94 50.48
CA VAL A 301 2.87 -4.15 51.19
C VAL A 301 3.08 -3.88 52.68
N LYS A 302 3.71 -2.74 53.03
CA LYS A 302 3.92 -2.37 54.45
C LYS A 302 2.60 -2.20 55.19
N SER A 303 1.62 -1.53 54.59
CA SER A 303 0.27 -1.35 55.15
C SER A 303 -0.48 -2.68 55.33
N ALA A 304 -0.45 -3.55 54.32
CA ALA A 304 -1.10 -4.86 54.37
C ALA A 304 -0.44 -5.77 55.42
N LYS A 305 0.89 -5.71 55.57
CA LYS A 305 1.63 -6.47 56.59
C LYS A 305 1.26 -6.04 58.00
N ALA A 306 1.17 -4.73 58.26
CA ALA A 306 0.72 -4.22 59.55
C ALA A 306 -0.72 -4.64 59.87
N SER A 307 -1.60 -4.63 58.87
CA SER A 307 -2.99 -5.10 59.01
C SER A 307 -3.07 -6.59 59.34
N LEU A 308 -2.21 -7.42 58.76
CA LEU A 308 -2.11 -8.84 59.10
C LEU A 308 -1.64 -9.04 60.55
N ASP A 309 -0.59 -8.35 60.98
CA ASP A 309 -0.09 -8.45 62.37
C ASP A 309 -1.18 -8.06 63.38
N ALA A 310 -1.93 -6.98 63.12
CA ALA A 310 -3.07 -6.59 63.94
C ALA A 310 -4.16 -7.67 63.99
N ALA A 311 -4.52 -8.27 62.86
CA ALA A 311 -5.50 -9.35 62.81
C ALA A 311 -5.02 -10.62 63.52
N GLU A 312 -3.73 -10.95 63.45
CA GLU A 312 -3.12 -12.07 64.17
C GLU A 312 -3.18 -11.86 65.69
N ARG A 313 -2.87 -10.65 66.19
CA ARG A 313 -3.01 -10.30 67.61
C ARG A 313 -4.47 -10.34 68.07
N GLN A 314 -5.42 -9.98 67.20
CA GLN A 314 -6.83 -10.10 67.50
C GLN A 314 -7.26 -11.56 67.66
N VAL A 315 -6.82 -12.45 66.77
CA VAL A 315 -7.05 -13.91 66.87
C VAL A 315 -6.52 -14.45 68.20
N GLU A 316 -5.31 -14.06 68.60
CA GLU A 316 -4.72 -14.46 69.88
C GLU A 316 -5.59 -14.03 71.07
N THR A 317 -6.05 -12.78 71.05
CA THR A 317 -6.90 -12.22 72.11
C THR A 317 -8.23 -12.98 72.24
N VAL A 318 -8.90 -13.28 71.12
CA VAL A 318 -10.18 -14.00 71.15
C VAL A 318 -10.03 -15.51 71.35
N ASP A 319 -8.88 -16.09 71.01
CA ASP A 319 -8.59 -17.50 71.34
C ASP A 319 -8.42 -17.67 72.85
N LEU A 320 -7.76 -16.72 73.53
CA LEU A 320 -7.68 -16.72 75.00
C LEU A 320 -9.07 -16.60 75.65
N SER A 321 -9.96 -15.77 75.10
CA SER A 321 -11.33 -15.65 75.63
C SER A 321 -12.17 -16.91 75.38
N ARG A 322 -12.04 -17.52 74.20
CA ARG A 322 -12.65 -18.82 73.87
C ARG A 322 -12.17 -19.92 74.81
N LYS A 323 -10.86 -20.09 74.97
CA LYS A 323 -10.26 -21.08 75.89
C LYS A 323 -10.75 -20.89 77.33
N ARG A 324 -10.87 -19.63 77.78
CA ARG A 324 -11.44 -19.33 79.11
C ARG A 324 -12.91 -19.73 79.20
N ALA A 325 -13.72 -19.44 78.19
CA ALA A 325 -15.12 -19.85 78.15
C ALA A 325 -15.28 -21.38 78.13
N GLU A 326 -14.43 -22.10 77.38
CA GLU A 326 -14.39 -23.57 77.36
C GLU A 326 -14.08 -24.16 78.74
N GLN A 327 -13.07 -23.62 79.43
CA GLN A 327 -12.70 -24.06 80.78
C GLN A 327 -13.81 -23.81 81.81
N LEU A 328 -14.50 -22.67 81.72
CA LEU A 328 -15.62 -22.34 82.61
C LEU A 328 -16.85 -23.22 82.31
N PHE A 329 -17.10 -23.55 81.04
CA PHE A 329 -18.21 -24.39 80.64
C PHE A 329 -18.01 -25.84 81.10
N ALA A 330 -16.79 -26.37 80.97
CA ALA A 330 -16.42 -27.68 81.48
C ALA A 330 -16.61 -27.82 83.01
N LYS A 331 -16.55 -26.70 83.73
CA LYS A 331 -16.80 -26.61 85.17
C LYS A 331 -18.25 -26.23 85.53
N ASN A 332 -19.16 -26.16 84.55
CA ASN A 332 -20.57 -25.74 84.70
C ASN A 332 -20.78 -24.32 85.26
N PHE A 333 -19.81 -23.40 85.08
CA PHE A 333 -19.89 -22.01 85.57
C PHE A 333 -20.39 -20.99 84.51
N THR A 334 -20.67 -21.41 83.27
CA THR A 334 -21.15 -20.53 82.18
C THR A 334 -22.19 -21.26 81.32
N SER A 335 -22.97 -20.50 80.53
CA SER A 335 -24.02 -21.04 79.65
C SER A 335 -23.46 -21.45 78.29
N LYS A 336 -24.15 -22.39 77.62
CA LYS A 336 -23.81 -22.83 76.26
C LYS A 336 -23.74 -21.66 75.27
N SER A 337 -24.66 -20.70 75.38
CA SER A 337 -24.70 -19.50 74.53
C SER A 337 -23.45 -18.63 74.67
N GLN A 338 -22.87 -18.51 75.87
CA GLN A 338 -21.62 -17.75 76.07
C GLN A 338 -20.41 -18.43 75.40
N LEU A 339 -20.32 -19.76 75.49
CA LEU A 339 -19.29 -20.53 74.77
C LEU A 339 -19.46 -20.42 73.25
N GLU A 340 -20.69 -20.55 72.75
CA GLU A 340 -21.00 -20.41 71.33
C GLU A 340 -20.62 -19.00 70.83
N GLN A 341 -20.93 -17.95 71.59
CA GLN A 341 -20.57 -16.56 71.24
C GLN A 341 -19.04 -16.35 71.19
N ALA A 342 -18.29 -16.92 72.13
CA ALA A 342 -16.83 -16.86 72.13
C ALA A 342 -16.22 -17.65 70.95
N THR A 343 -16.81 -18.80 70.61
CA THR A 343 -16.42 -19.61 69.45
C THR A 343 -16.69 -18.86 68.13
N LEU A 344 -17.85 -18.23 68.00
CA LEU A 344 -18.20 -17.41 66.83
C LEU A 344 -17.24 -16.23 66.69
N SER A 345 -16.89 -15.56 67.79
CA SER A 345 -15.94 -14.44 67.80
C SER A 345 -14.54 -14.87 67.39
N TYR A 346 -14.08 -16.05 67.83
CA TYR A 346 -12.84 -16.66 67.38
C TYR A 346 -12.86 -16.96 65.88
N ASN A 347 -13.90 -17.64 65.39
CA ASN A 347 -14.05 -17.97 63.98
C ASN A 347 -14.07 -16.70 63.09
N GLN A 348 -14.73 -15.64 63.55
CA GLN A 348 -14.74 -14.35 62.85
C GLN A 348 -13.34 -13.72 62.78
N ALA A 349 -12.58 -13.72 63.88
CA ALA A 349 -11.22 -13.18 63.88
C ALA A 349 -10.29 -14.00 62.97
N VAL A 350 -10.43 -15.33 62.96
CA VAL A 350 -9.70 -16.22 62.06
C VAL A 350 -9.97 -15.85 60.60
N ALA A 351 -11.24 -15.68 60.22
CA ALA A 351 -11.62 -15.26 58.87
C ALA A 351 -11.03 -13.89 58.49
N THR A 352 -11.04 -12.92 59.42
CA THR A 352 -10.42 -11.60 59.20
C THR A 352 -8.90 -11.71 58.99
N ARG A 353 -8.21 -12.55 59.76
CA ARG A 353 -6.76 -12.80 59.63
C ARG A 353 -6.42 -13.45 58.29
N ASP A 354 -7.24 -14.39 57.83
CA ASP A 354 -7.06 -15.06 56.53
C ASP A 354 -7.32 -14.10 55.36
N ALA A 355 -8.29 -13.19 55.49
CA ALA A 355 -8.52 -12.11 54.53
C ALA A 355 -7.32 -11.14 54.48
N ALA A 356 -6.81 -10.69 55.62
CA ALA A 356 -5.65 -9.81 55.70
C ALA A 356 -4.38 -10.45 55.09
N ARG A 357 -4.21 -11.77 55.28
CA ARG A 357 -3.12 -12.54 54.65
C ARG A 357 -3.25 -12.53 53.12
N SER A 358 -4.46 -12.69 52.60
CA SER A 358 -4.73 -12.64 51.16
C SER A 358 -4.44 -11.26 50.58
N THR A 359 -4.81 -10.19 51.29
CA THR A 359 -4.49 -8.80 50.91
C THR A 359 -2.97 -8.57 50.86
N LEU A 360 -2.21 -9.09 51.84
CA LEU A 360 -0.74 -9.02 51.81
C LEU A 360 -0.17 -9.74 50.59
N ALA A 361 -0.65 -10.94 50.28
CA ALA A 361 -0.20 -11.69 49.10
C ALA A 361 -0.50 -10.93 47.79
N GLN A 362 -1.65 -10.26 47.70
CA GLN A 362 -1.99 -9.42 46.56
C GLN A 362 -1.04 -8.23 46.41
N ALA A 363 -0.75 -7.51 47.49
CA ALA A 363 0.18 -6.39 47.48
C ALA A 363 1.61 -6.84 47.11
N GLN A 364 2.05 -8.01 47.59
CA GLN A 364 3.34 -8.59 47.22
C GLN A 364 3.42 -8.92 45.72
N ASN A 365 2.36 -9.48 45.15
CA ASN A 365 2.30 -9.74 43.71
C ASN A 365 2.38 -8.45 42.88
N GLN A 366 1.76 -7.36 43.35
CA GLN A 366 1.86 -6.06 42.66
C GLN A 366 3.31 -5.56 42.62
N VAL A 367 4.09 -5.72 43.70
CA VAL A 367 5.53 -5.39 43.67
C VAL A 367 6.28 -6.28 42.68
N VAL A 368 5.96 -7.57 42.56
CA VAL A 368 6.60 -8.42 41.53
C VAL A 368 6.28 -7.94 40.11
N TYR A 369 5.10 -7.34 39.90
CA TYR A 369 4.67 -6.82 38.61
C TYR A 369 5.30 -5.45 38.26
N THR A 370 6.10 -4.85 39.16
CA THR A 370 6.86 -3.64 38.82
C THR A 370 8.07 -3.94 37.95
N ASP A 371 8.51 -5.19 37.90
CA ASP A 371 9.51 -5.69 36.97
C ASP A 371 8.82 -6.30 35.74
N LEU A 372 9.09 -5.75 34.55
CA LEU A 372 8.70 -6.36 33.29
C LEU A 372 9.73 -7.44 32.95
N LYS A 373 9.30 -8.70 32.90
CA LYS A 373 10.18 -9.85 32.63
C LYS A 373 9.88 -10.50 31.29
N ALA A 374 10.90 -11.08 30.66
CA ALA A 374 10.73 -11.90 29.47
C ALA A 374 10.01 -13.22 29.82
N SER A 375 8.97 -13.56 29.06
CA SER A 375 8.24 -14.83 29.19
C SER A 375 8.91 -15.98 28.44
N GLU A 376 9.59 -15.67 27.34
CA GLU A 376 10.23 -16.61 26.42
C GLU A 376 11.63 -16.09 26.06
N ASN A 377 12.49 -16.99 25.58
CA ASN A 377 13.76 -16.60 24.98
C ASN A 377 13.51 -15.92 23.63
N GLY A 378 14.24 -14.85 23.33
CA GLY A 378 14.04 -14.13 22.08
C GLY A 378 14.91 -12.89 21.92
N ILE A 379 14.65 -12.15 20.86
CA ILE A 379 15.35 -10.91 20.53
C ILE A 379 14.38 -9.74 20.67
N VAL A 380 14.83 -8.67 21.32
CA VAL A 380 14.06 -7.42 21.40
C VAL A 380 14.00 -6.76 20.03
N THR A 381 12.80 -6.64 19.45
CA THR A 381 12.61 -6.06 18.10
C THR A 381 12.13 -4.62 18.11
N ALA A 382 11.44 -4.19 19.18
CA ALA A 382 10.96 -2.83 19.32
C ALA A 382 10.84 -2.41 20.79
N VAL A 383 11.01 -1.13 21.05
CA VAL A 383 10.72 -0.47 22.32
C VAL A 383 9.63 0.56 22.06
N SER A 384 8.57 0.54 22.86
CA SER A 384 7.36 1.36 22.69
C SER A 384 7.09 2.31 23.86
N ALA A 385 7.89 2.26 24.92
CA ALA A 385 7.83 3.22 26.02
C ALA A 385 9.23 3.61 26.50
N ASP A 386 9.39 4.90 26.82
CA ASP A 386 10.66 5.48 27.26
C ASP A 386 10.75 5.61 28.78
N VAL A 387 11.98 5.69 29.28
CA VAL A 387 12.24 5.97 30.70
C VAL A 387 11.67 7.36 31.05
N GLY A 388 10.93 7.43 32.15
CA GLY A 388 10.20 8.61 32.60
C GLY A 388 8.75 8.67 32.15
N GLN A 389 8.36 7.87 31.15
CA GLN A 389 6.97 7.78 30.69
C GLN A 389 6.10 7.04 31.70
N VAL A 390 4.85 7.50 31.88
CA VAL A 390 3.83 6.79 32.65
C VAL A 390 3.05 5.88 31.71
N VAL A 391 3.01 4.58 32.02
CA VAL A 391 2.31 3.57 31.23
C VAL A 391 1.15 2.96 32.01
N GLY A 392 0.06 2.65 31.29
CA GLY A 392 -1.09 1.95 31.84
C GLY A 392 -0.85 0.44 31.92
N ALA A 393 -1.68 -0.26 32.71
CA ALA A 393 -1.67 -1.72 32.74
C ALA A 393 -2.04 -2.28 31.35
N GLY A 394 -1.24 -3.21 30.84
CA GLY A 394 -1.43 -3.84 29.54
C GLY A 394 -0.97 -3.00 28.34
N THR A 395 -0.49 -1.76 28.54
CA THR A 395 0.11 -0.97 27.47
C THR A 395 1.40 -1.64 26.99
N PRO A 396 1.60 -1.87 25.68
CA PRO A 396 2.86 -2.40 25.15
C PRO A 396 4.04 -1.48 25.47
N VAL A 397 5.09 -2.05 26.06
CA VAL A 397 6.35 -1.38 26.40
C VAL A 397 7.48 -1.87 25.50
N MET A 398 7.48 -3.16 25.16
CA MET A 398 8.54 -3.76 24.36
C MET A 398 8.01 -4.94 23.56
N THR A 399 8.54 -5.15 22.36
CA THR A 399 8.22 -6.32 21.53
C THR A 399 9.42 -7.26 21.50
N VAL A 400 9.18 -8.54 21.79
CA VAL A 400 10.18 -9.61 21.73
C VAL A 400 9.76 -10.61 20.65
N ALA A 401 10.64 -10.83 19.69
CA ALA A 401 10.52 -11.94 18.75
C ALA A 401 11.06 -13.21 19.41
N VAL A 402 10.21 -14.21 19.58
CA VAL A 402 10.58 -15.49 20.20
C VAL A 402 11.55 -16.23 19.27
N ASP A 403 12.56 -16.85 19.87
CA ASP A 403 13.52 -17.69 19.13
C ASP A 403 12.83 -18.86 18.41
N GLY A 404 13.44 -19.32 17.32
CA GLY A 404 13.02 -20.51 16.58
C GLY A 404 12.63 -20.20 15.15
N GLU A 405 11.49 -20.73 14.73
CA GLU A 405 11.08 -20.70 13.33
C GLU A 405 10.83 -19.27 12.81
N LYS A 406 11.38 -19.00 11.63
CA LYS A 406 11.16 -17.75 10.89
C LYS A 406 10.16 -18.00 9.76
N GLU A 407 9.34 -17.00 9.49
CA GLU A 407 8.35 -17.04 8.43
C GLU A 407 8.49 -15.83 7.52
N VAL A 408 8.13 -15.97 6.24
CA VAL A 408 7.95 -14.83 5.34
C VAL A 408 6.46 -14.55 5.23
N LEU A 409 6.09 -13.31 5.54
CA LEU A 409 4.74 -12.80 5.31
C LEU A 409 4.71 -12.11 3.93
N ILE A 410 3.97 -12.69 3.00
CA ILE A 410 3.70 -12.13 1.67
C ILE A 410 2.23 -11.74 1.52
N ALA A 411 1.97 -10.78 0.64
CA ALA A 411 0.64 -10.33 0.27
C ALA A 411 0.30 -10.85 -1.14
N VAL A 412 -0.66 -11.77 -1.25
CA VAL A 412 -1.02 -12.42 -2.51
C VAL A 412 -2.41 -11.95 -2.97
N PRO A 413 -2.57 -11.41 -4.19
CA PRO A 413 -3.87 -11.01 -4.73
C PRO A 413 -4.86 -12.18 -4.83
N GLU A 414 -6.16 -11.86 -4.75
CA GLU A 414 -7.24 -12.86 -4.83
C GLU A 414 -7.16 -13.75 -6.09
N MET A 415 -6.75 -13.20 -7.23
CA MET A 415 -6.63 -13.97 -8.48
C MET A 415 -5.62 -15.12 -8.42
N ASP A 416 -4.60 -14.99 -7.56
CA ASP A 416 -3.50 -15.95 -7.45
C ASP A 416 -3.57 -16.80 -6.17
N ILE A 417 -4.48 -16.47 -5.24
CA ILE A 417 -4.53 -17.12 -3.91
C ILE A 417 -4.77 -18.62 -3.99
N ALA A 418 -5.52 -19.09 -4.99
CA ALA A 418 -5.79 -20.51 -5.20
C ALA A 418 -4.51 -21.34 -5.48
N ALA A 419 -3.44 -20.67 -5.93
CA ALA A 419 -2.15 -21.29 -6.15
C ALA A 419 -1.36 -21.52 -4.84
N PHE A 420 -1.73 -20.88 -3.74
CA PHE A 420 -1.10 -21.03 -2.43
C PHE A 420 -2.00 -21.87 -1.53
N LYS A 421 -1.50 -23.04 -1.13
CA LYS A 421 -2.20 -23.95 -0.21
C LYS A 421 -1.25 -24.35 0.90
N PRO A 422 -1.72 -24.53 2.15
CA PRO A 422 -0.90 -25.09 3.22
C PRO A 422 -0.19 -26.38 2.77
N GLY A 423 1.10 -26.47 3.06
CA GLY A 423 1.98 -27.57 2.65
C GLY A 423 2.66 -27.39 1.28
N LYS A 424 2.26 -26.42 0.46
CA LYS A 424 2.87 -26.19 -0.85
C LYS A 424 4.33 -25.74 -0.71
N ASP A 425 5.21 -26.37 -1.48
CA ASP A 425 6.61 -25.96 -1.62
C ASP A 425 6.74 -24.68 -2.42
N VAL A 426 7.57 -23.77 -1.90
CA VAL A 426 7.93 -22.50 -2.53
C VAL A 426 9.42 -22.26 -2.36
N LYS A 427 10.00 -21.43 -3.22
CA LYS A 427 11.41 -21.03 -3.12
C LYS A 427 11.47 -19.60 -2.57
N ALA A 428 12.27 -19.41 -1.53
CA ALA A 428 12.53 -18.11 -0.93
C ALA A 428 13.92 -17.63 -1.35
N SER A 429 14.00 -16.52 -2.06
CA SER A 429 15.23 -15.83 -2.41
C SER A 429 15.31 -14.49 -1.66
N PHE A 430 16.51 -14.01 -1.33
CA PHE A 430 16.67 -12.79 -0.52
C PHE A 430 17.41 -11.71 -1.31
N TRP A 431 16.95 -10.47 -1.24
CA TRP A 431 17.60 -9.35 -1.93
C TRP A 431 19.03 -9.05 -1.45
N SER A 432 19.35 -9.42 -0.22
CA SER A 432 20.68 -9.20 0.36
C SER A 432 21.74 -10.12 -0.22
N ASP A 433 21.35 -11.28 -0.76
CA ASP A 433 22.25 -12.32 -1.23
C ASP A 433 21.53 -13.21 -2.25
N ASP A 434 21.83 -13.00 -3.53
CA ASP A 434 21.25 -13.78 -4.63
C ASP A 434 21.64 -15.27 -4.59
N ALA A 435 22.70 -15.64 -3.86
CA ALA A 435 23.09 -17.03 -3.66
C ALA A 435 22.31 -17.72 -2.53
N LEU A 436 21.63 -16.94 -1.67
CA LEU A 436 20.81 -17.46 -0.58
C LEU A 436 19.40 -17.79 -1.10
N ALA A 437 19.20 -19.05 -1.47
CA ALA A 437 17.88 -19.60 -1.80
C ALA A 437 17.52 -20.72 -0.82
N LEU A 438 16.36 -20.59 -0.18
CA LEU A 438 15.83 -21.57 0.77
C LEU A 438 14.54 -22.19 0.23
N SER A 439 14.33 -23.48 0.49
CA SER A 439 13.04 -24.12 0.24
C SER A 439 12.10 -23.84 1.42
N GLY A 440 11.10 -23.01 1.18
CA GLY A 440 10.05 -22.69 2.14
C GLY A 440 8.80 -23.53 1.91
N LYS A 441 7.93 -23.60 2.91
CA LYS A 441 6.60 -24.22 2.80
C LYS A 441 5.52 -23.24 3.20
N VAL A 442 4.46 -23.16 2.41
CA VAL A 442 3.28 -22.39 2.78
C VAL A 442 2.68 -23.02 4.04
N ARG A 443 2.65 -22.30 5.14
CA ARG A 443 2.07 -22.78 6.41
C ARG A 443 0.60 -22.37 6.50
N GLU A 444 0.34 -21.10 6.24
CA GLU A 444 -0.95 -20.48 6.51
C GLU A 444 -1.32 -19.54 5.37
N VAL A 445 -2.60 -19.57 5.02
CA VAL A 445 -3.24 -18.64 4.10
C VAL A 445 -4.39 -18.01 4.86
N ALA A 446 -4.43 -16.69 4.95
CA ALA A 446 -5.49 -15.98 5.65
C ALA A 446 -6.86 -16.31 5.04
N GLY A 447 -7.88 -16.45 5.88
CA GLY A 447 -9.25 -16.72 5.43
C GLY A 447 -9.98 -15.52 4.85
N SER A 448 -9.41 -14.31 4.97
CA SER A 448 -9.99 -13.06 4.48
C SER A 448 -8.90 -12.17 3.88
N ALA A 449 -9.26 -11.45 2.82
CA ALA A 449 -8.41 -10.42 2.24
C ALA A 449 -8.38 -9.16 3.13
N ASP A 450 -7.25 -8.48 3.12
CA ASP A 450 -7.15 -7.11 3.60
C ASP A 450 -7.96 -6.17 2.67
N GLN A 451 -8.85 -5.35 3.24
CA GLN A 451 -9.81 -4.56 2.46
C GLN A 451 -9.13 -3.44 1.65
N GLN A 452 -8.00 -2.93 2.13
CA GLN A 452 -7.29 -1.82 1.49
C GLN A 452 -6.46 -2.32 0.29
N SER A 453 -5.67 -3.37 0.49
CA SER A 453 -4.79 -3.93 -0.53
C SER A 453 -5.47 -4.95 -1.44
N ARG A 454 -6.62 -5.51 -1.05
CA ARG A 454 -7.30 -6.65 -1.72
C ARG A 454 -6.38 -7.86 -1.90
N THR A 455 -5.51 -8.07 -0.91
CA THR A 455 -4.58 -9.20 -0.88
C THR A 455 -4.83 -10.08 0.34
N PHE A 456 -4.47 -11.35 0.24
CA PHE A 456 -4.48 -12.30 1.33
C PHE A 456 -3.07 -12.44 1.89
N ALA A 457 -2.96 -12.41 3.22
CA ALA A 457 -1.71 -12.72 3.90
C ALA A 457 -1.41 -14.22 3.78
N VAL A 458 -0.23 -14.54 3.24
CA VAL A 458 0.29 -15.91 3.19
C VAL A 458 1.57 -15.95 4.01
N ARG A 459 1.64 -16.90 4.94
CA ARG A 459 2.83 -17.15 5.76
C ARG A 459 3.56 -18.38 5.25
N VAL A 460 4.82 -18.19 4.92
CA VAL A 460 5.72 -19.23 4.43
C VAL A 460 6.75 -19.53 5.51
N SER A 461 6.76 -20.75 6.04
CA SER A 461 7.79 -21.18 6.99
C SER A 461 9.12 -21.41 6.27
N LEU A 462 10.20 -20.92 6.86
CA LEU A 462 11.56 -21.10 6.39
C LEU A 462 12.30 -22.12 7.26
N PRO A 463 13.27 -22.87 6.70
CA PRO A 463 14.22 -23.62 7.50
C PRO A 463 15.06 -22.66 8.34
N ASP A 464 15.53 -23.13 9.50
CA ASP A 464 16.39 -22.32 10.35
C ASP A 464 17.76 -22.10 9.68
N ASP A 465 18.03 -20.86 9.30
CA ASP A 465 19.29 -20.41 8.74
C ASP A 465 19.72 -19.12 9.46
N PRO A 466 20.93 -19.07 10.06
CA PRO A 466 21.40 -17.90 10.80
C PRO A 466 21.65 -16.69 9.90
N ARG A 467 21.80 -16.88 8.58
CA ARG A 467 21.96 -15.78 7.61
C ARG A 467 20.66 -15.02 7.38
N VAL A 468 19.51 -15.62 7.71
CA VAL A 468 18.19 -14.99 7.59
C VAL A 468 17.87 -14.24 8.88
N LEU A 469 17.86 -12.92 8.82
CA LEU A 469 17.52 -12.03 9.92
C LEU A 469 16.05 -11.57 9.83
N LEU A 470 15.47 -11.24 10.99
CA LEU A 470 14.14 -10.65 11.07
C LEU A 470 14.12 -9.29 10.37
N GLY A 471 13.01 -8.98 9.69
CA GLY A 471 12.85 -7.73 8.92
C GLY A 471 13.49 -7.74 7.53
N MET A 472 14.25 -8.78 7.15
CA MET A 472 14.76 -8.91 5.79
C MET A 472 13.63 -9.01 4.77
N THR A 473 13.87 -8.49 3.56
CA THR A 473 12.96 -8.68 2.43
C THR A 473 13.29 -9.99 1.72
N ALA A 474 12.28 -10.82 1.50
CA ALA A 474 12.39 -12.07 0.77
C ALA A 474 11.39 -12.11 -0.39
N ASN A 475 11.78 -12.73 -1.49
CA ASN A 475 10.88 -13.04 -2.61
C ASN A 475 10.49 -14.50 -2.53
N ILE A 476 9.19 -14.76 -2.56
CA ILE A 476 8.62 -16.10 -2.61
C ILE A 476 8.24 -16.40 -4.05
N GLU A 477 8.95 -17.35 -4.63
CA GLU A 477 8.72 -17.92 -5.95
C GLU A 477 7.86 -19.18 -5.82
N ALA A 478 6.71 -19.20 -6.49
CA ALA A 478 5.79 -20.32 -6.53
C ALA A 478 5.47 -20.68 -7.98
N SER A 479 5.81 -21.90 -8.40
CA SER A 479 5.41 -22.39 -9.72
C SER A 479 3.93 -22.78 -9.72
N VAL A 480 3.23 -22.41 -10.79
CA VAL A 480 1.81 -22.75 -11.02
C VAL A 480 1.69 -23.37 -12.40
N ALA A 481 1.08 -24.55 -12.48
CA ALA A 481 0.79 -25.18 -13.76
C ALA A 481 -0.15 -24.28 -14.59
N LYS A 482 0.24 -23.96 -15.82
CA LYS A 482 -0.61 -23.16 -16.72
C LYS A 482 -1.81 -24.03 -17.13
N LYS A 483 -3.03 -23.52 -16.94
CA LYS A 483 -4.26 -24.31 -17.13
C LYS A 483 -4.55 -24.62 -18.61
N GLN A 484 -4.01 -23.84 -19.55
CA GLN A 484 -4.11 -24.04 -21.00
C GLN A 484 -2.81 -23.59 -21.69
N GLU A 485 -2.25 -24.44 -22.54
CA GLU A 485 -1.15 -24.11 -23.45
C GLU A 485 -1.72 -23.23 -24.58
N MET A 486 -1.68 -21.92 -24.40
CA MET A 486 -2.05 -20.97 -25.45
C MET A 486 -0.82 -20.57 -26.26
N VAL A 487 -0.94 -20.61 -27.58
CA VAL A 487 0.12 -20.25 -28.53
C VAL A 487 -0.18 -18.88 -29.11
N SER A 488 0.77 -17.96 -29.05
CA SER A 488 0.62 -16.65 -29.70
C SER A 488 1.05 -16.75 -31.17
N ILE A 489 0.31 -16.15 -32.09
CA ILE A 489 0.69 -15.97 -33.50
C ILE A 489 0.44 -14.52 -33.94
N PRO A 490 1.18 -13.98 -34.93
CA PRO A 490 0.88 -12.67 -35.49
C PRO A 490 -0.55 -12.60 -36.04
N LEU A 491 -1.23 -11.46 -35.90
CA LEU A 491 -2.58 -11.28 -36.45
C LEU A 491 -2.63 -11.53 -37.97
N SER A 492 -1.55 -11.21 -38.68
CA SER A 492 -1.41 -11.45 -40.12
C SER A 492 -1.36 -12.93 -40.51
N ALA A 493 -1.13 -13.84 -39.56
CA ALA A 493 -1.14 -15.29 -39.75
C ALA A 493 -2.56 -15.88 -39.66
N LEU A 494 -3.51 -15.16 -39.04
CA LEU A 494 -4.90 -15.59 -38.92
C LEU A 494 -5.66 -15.25 -40.20
N ALA A 495 -6.33 -16.24 -40.79
CA ALA A 495 -7.24 -16.07 -41.91
C ALA A 495 -8.66 -16.49 -41.52
N GLU A 496 -9.63 -16.03 -42.30
CA GLU A 496 -11.02 -16.44 -42.16
C GLU A 496 -11.52 -17.00 -43.48
N LYS A 497 -12.07 -18.21 -43.44
CA LYS A 497 -12.63 -18.91 -44.59
C LYS A 497 -13.93 -19.57 -44.18
N ASP A 498 -15.00 -19.30 -44.93
CA ASP A 498 -16.35 -19.78 -44.65
C ASP A 498 -16.83 -19.51 -43.21
N GLY A 499 -16.50 -18.33 -42.67
CA GLY A 499 -16.84 -17.91 -41.30
C GLY A 499 -16.06 -18.62 -40.19
N ARG A 500 -15.05 -19.43 -40.55
CA ARG A 500 -14.17 -20.14 -39.60
C ARG A 500 -12.78 -19.53 -39.60
N LYS A 501 -12.19 -19.42 -38.41
CA LYS A 501 -10.82 -18.93 -38.21
C LYS A 501 -9.84 -20.06 -38.50
N ILE A 502 -8.93 -19.82 -39.43
CA ILE A 502 -7.96 -20.81 -39.91
C ILE A 502 -6.56 -20.20 -39.91
N VAL A 503 -5.56 -21.06 -39.93
CA VAL A 503 -4.16 -20.72 -40.19
C VAL A 503 -3.63 -21.63 -41.29
N TRP A 504 -2.67 -21.12 -42.06
CA TRP A 504 -1.99 -21.92 -43.08
C TRP A 504 -0.70 -22.49 -42.49
N THR A 505 -0.64 -23.81 -42.41
CA THR A 505 0.55 -24.53 -41.95
C THR A 505 1.37 -25.05 -43.12
N VAL A 506 2.70 -24.98 -43.03
CA VAL A 506 3.61 -25.42 -44.09
C VAL A 506 4.19 -26.79 -43.74
N ASP A 507 4.04 -27.76 -44.64
CA ASP A 507 4.79 -29.00 -44.58
C ASP A 507 6.21 -28.77 -45.13
N ARG A 508 7.22 -28.89 -44.25
CA ARG A 508 8.63 -28.73 -44.62
C ARG A 508 9.11 -29.79 -45.62
N ALA A 509 8.51 -30.98 -45.65
CA ALA A 509 8.92 -32.06 -46.54
C ALA A 509 8.36 -31.88 -47.96
N GLY A 510 7.11 -31.43 -48.07
CA GLY A 510 6.42 -31.21 -49.34
C GLY A 510 6.54 -29.80 -49.92
N GLU A 511 6.98 -28.81 -49.13
CA GLU A 511 6.90 -27.38 -49.44
C GLU A 511 5.47 -26.93 -49.79
N THR A 512 4.46 -27.56 -49.18
CA THR A 512 3.03 -27.30 -49.41
C THR A 512 2.36 -26.66 -48.21
N VAL A 513 1.37 -25.81 -48.47
CA VAL A 513 0.53 -25.22 -47.41
C VAL A 513 -0.78 -25.99 -47.24
N HIS A 514 -1.19 -26.14 -46.00
CA HIS A 514 -2.41 -26.82 -45.59
C HIS A 514 -3.23 -25.96 -44.64
N GLU A 515 -4.53 -25.93 -44.88
CA GLU A 515 -5.51 -25.27 -44.03
C GLU A 515 -5.62 -26.01 -42.68
N ARG A 516 -5.51 -25.26 -41.59
CA ARG A 516 -5.74 -25.78 -40.24
C ARG A 516 -6.73 -24.92 -39.48
N LEU A 517 -7.79 -25.56 -39.00
CA LEU A 517 -8.78 -24.92 -38.14
C LEU A 517 -8.14 -24.63 -36.78
N VAL A 518 -8.33 -23.40 -36.29
CA VAL A 518 -7.83 -22.99 -34.98
C VAL A 518 -8.93 -22.40 -34.11
N LYS A 519 -8.81 -22.58 -32.80
CA LYS A 519 -9.67 -21.93 -31.81
C LYS A 519 -8.95 -20.74 -31.21
N VAL A 520 -9.38 -19.54 -31.58
CA VAL A 520 -8.85 -18.29 -31.00
C VAL A 520 -9.38 -18.13 -29.57
N ALA A 521 -8.47 -17.86 -28.64
CA ALA A 521 -8.77 -17.53 -27.25
C ALA A 521 -9.05 -16.03 -27.11
N GLU A 522 -8.09 -15.21 -27.55
CA GLU A 522 -8.14 -13.75 -27.43
C GLU A 522 -7.27 -13.07 -28.49
N PHE A 523 -7.54 -11.79 -28.71
CA PHE A 523 -6.73 -10.89 -29.51
C PHE A 523 -5.92 -10.02 -28.56
N THR A 524 -4.59 -9.97 -28.74
CA THR A 524 -3.67 -9.18 -27.91
C THR A 524 -3.05 -8.04 -28.72
N ALA A 525 -2.34 -7.12 -28.07
CA ALA A 525 -1.67 -6.02 -28.76
C ALA A 525 -0.60 -6.50 -29.76
N ASP A 526 0.01 -7.66 -29.48
CA ASP A 526 1.10 -8.23 -30.25
C ASP A 526 0.65 -9.33 -31.24
N GLY A 527 -0.62 -9.76 -31.20
CA GLY A 527 -1.12 -10.81 -32.09
C GLY A 527 -2.43 -11.48 -31.64
N VAL A 528 -2.50 -12.80 -31.81
CA VAL A 528 -3.66 -13.64 -31.52
C VAL A 528 -3.22 -14.85 -30.69
N SER A 529 -3.87 -15.06 -29.55
CA SER A 529 -3.67 -16.24 -28.71
C SER A 529 -4.60 -17.36 -29.17
N VAL A 530 -4.03 -18.50 -29.54
CA VAL A 530 -4.73 -19.71 -30.01
C VAL A 530 -4.78 -20.74 -28.88
N ALA A 531 -5.98 -21.17 -28.50
CA ALA A 531 -6.21 -22.17 -27.46
C ALA A 531 -6.14 -23.61 -27.98
N ASP A 532 -6.40 -23.85 -29.27
CA ASP A 532 -6.39 -25.18 -29.86
C ASP A 532 -6.14 -25.13 -31.38
N GLY A 533 -5.56 -26.21 -31.93
CA GLY A 533 -5.29 -26.39 -33.36
C GLY A 533 -3.85 -26.16 -33.81
N LEU A 534 -2.92 -25.82 -32.91
CA LEU A 534 -1.49 -25.66 -33.20
C LEU A 534 -0.63 -26.44 -32.21
N LYS A 535 0.47 -27.00 -32.68
CA LYS A 535 1.43 -27.76 -31.89
C LYS A 535 2.83 -27.14 -31.96
N PRO A 536 3.66 -27.31 -30.92
CA PRO A 536 5.07 -26.92 -30.99
C PRO A 536 5.78 -27.57 -32.18
N GLY A 537 6.56 -26.78 -32.92
CA GLY A 537 7.23 -27.18 -34.16
C GLY A 537 6.40 -27.01 -35.44
N ASP A 538 5.12 -26.65 -35.34
CA ASP A 538 4.33 -26.26 -36.52
C ASP A 538 4.91 -24.97 -37.14
N VAL A 539 4.91 -24.90 -38.47
CA VAL A 539 5.32 -23.72 -39.24
C VAL A 539 4.08 -23.06 -39.82
N VAL A 540 3.79 -21.83 -39.40
CA VAL A 540 2.60 -21.08 -39.79
C VAL A 540 2.98 -19.94 -40.73
N VAL A 541 2.22 -19.75 -41.80
CA VAL A 541 2.41 -18.62 -42.73
C VAL A 541 2.04 -17.31 -42.01
N ALA A 542 3.00 -16.39 -41.91
CA ALA A 542 2.87 -15.15 -41.16
C ALA A 542 2.44 -13.95 -42.02
N ALA A 543 2.55 -14.03 -43.35
CA ALA A 543 2.12 -12.97 -44.26
C ALA A 543 1.63 -13.55 -45.60
N GLY A 544 0.65 -12.89 -46.22
CA GLY A 544 0.11 -13.29 -47.51
C GLY A 544 -0.96 -14.39 -47.46
N THR A 545 -1.59 -14.60 -46.29
CA THR A 545 -2.60 -15.64 -46.04
C THR A 545 -3.81 -15.58 -46.98
N GLN A 546 -4.16 -14.39 -47.48
CA GLN A 546 -5.24 -14.16 -48.46
C GLN A 546 -4.97 -14.74 -49.86
N PHE A 547 -3.73 -15.13 -50.16
CA PHE A 547 -3.34 -15.68 -51.45
C PHE A 547 -3.06 -17.18 -51.40
N MET A 548 -3.31 -17.82 -50.25
CA MET A 548 -3.04 -19.23 -50.02
C MET A 548 -4.24 -20.09 -50.41
N THR A 549 -3.96 -21.25 -50.99
CA THR A 549 -4.93 -22.28 -51.30
C THR A 549 -4.37 -23.64 -50.87
N GLU A 550 -5.25 -24.60 -50.61
CA GLU A 550 -4.85 -25.95 -50.21
C GLU A 550 -3.87 -26.57 -51.22
N ASN A 551 -2.81 -27.20 -50.71
CA ASN A 551 -1.73 -27.82 -51.50
C ASN A 551 -0.91 -26.84 -52.37
N LEU A 552 -1.00 -25.53 -52.15
CA LEU A 552 -0.16 -24.57 -52.87
C LEU A 552 1.31 -24.77 -52.50
N LYS A 553 2.17 -24.89 -53.51
CA LYS A 553 3.62 -25.01 -53.34
C LYS A 553 4.25 -23.66 -53.05
N VAL A 554 5.01 -23.56 -51.96
CA VAL A 554 5.60 -22.32 -51.46
C VAL A 554 7.09 -22.49 -51.20
N LYS A 555 7.88 -21.44 -51.44
CA LYS A 555 9.31 -21.46 -51.13
C LYS A 555 9.56 -20.80 -49.78
N LEU A 556 10.15 -21.54 -48.84
CA LEU A 556 10.55 -21.01 -47.55
C LEU A 556 11.76 -20.07 -47.73
N THR A 557 11.59 -18.79 -47.45
CA THR A 557 12.72 -17.85 -47.35
C THR A 557 13.39 -18.02 -45.98
N GLY A 558 14.66 -18.45 -45.96
CA GLY A 558 15.40 -18.81 -44.75
C GLY A 558 15.67 -17.69 -43.74
N ASP A 559 15.43 -16.43 -44.10
CA ASP A 559 15.67 -15.26 -43.23
C ASP A 559 14.36 -14.69 -42.69
N ALA A 560 13.79 -15.36 -41.69
CA ALA A 560 12.99 -14.77 -40.59
C ALA A 560 12.23 -15.87 -39.83
N VAL A 561 12.93 -16.81 -39.19
CA VAL A 561 12.30 -17.64 -38.15
C VAL A 561 12.22 -16.79 -36.89
N GLN A 562 11.19 -15.97 -36.79
CA GLN A 562 10.80 -15.37 -35.52
C GLN A 562 10.02 -16.45 -34.78
N ALA A 563 10.63 -17.04 -33.74
CA ALA A 563 9.94 -18.02 -32.91
C ALA A 563 8.78 -17.32 -32.21
N ALA A 564 7.55 -17.79 -32.44
CA ALA A 564 6.42 -17.30 -31.68
C ALA A 564 6.40 -18.00 -30.32
N SER A 565 6.83 -17.28 -29.30
CA SER A 565 6.72 -17.68 -27.89
C SER A 565 5.34 -17.34 -27.35
N ALA A 566 4.87 -18.11 -26.36
CA ALA A 566 3.67 -17.80 -25.61
C ALA A 566 3.88 -16.54 -24.75
N GLU A 567 3.58 -15.38 -25.32
CA GLU A 567 3.60 -14.02 -24.76
C GLU A 567 4.95 -13.47 -24.27
N GLY A 568 5.47 -12.51 -25.04
CA GLY A 568 5.99 -11.25 -24.48
C GLY A 568 7.39 -11.21 -23.89
N ASP A 569 8.40 -11.80 -24.54
CA ASP A 569 9.80 -11.55 -24.15
C ASP A 569 10.37 -10.32 -24.88
N ALA A 570 10.07 -9.14 -24.34
CA ALA A 570 10.73 -7.89 -24.70
C ALA A 570 11.16 -7.14 -23.43
N ALA A 571 11.94 -7.80 -22.57
CA ALA A 571 12.63 -7.12 -21.45
C ALA A 571 14.01 -7.72 -21.10
N LYS A 572 14.66 -8.46 -22.02
CA LYS A 572 15.95 -9.13 -21.71
C LYS A 572 17.10 -8.88 -22.69
N ALA A 573 17.12 -7.73 -23.37
CA ALA A 573 18.26 -7.29 -24.18
C ALA A 573 18.64 -5.83 -23.88
N LEU A 574 18.92 -5.53 -22.61
CA LEU A 574 19.74 -4.40 -22.13
C LEU A 574 19.89 -4.53 -20.61
N ARG A 575 20.79 -5.42 -20.19
CA ARG A 575 21.49 -5.34 -18.90
C ARG A 575 22.93 -5.78 -19.13
#